data_AF-A0A959QX83-F1
#
_entry.id   AF-A0A959QX83-F1
#
_cell.length_a   1.000
_cell.length_b   1.000
_cell.length_c   1.000
_cell.angle_alpha   90.00
_cell.angle_beta   90.00
_cell.angle_gamma   90.00
#
_symmetry.space_group_name_H-M   'P 1'
#
loop_
_entity.id
_entity.type
_entity.pdbx_description
1 polymer ?
#
loop_
_entity_poly.entity_id
_entity_poly.type
_entity_poly.pdbx_seq_one_letter_code
_entity_poly.pdbx_strand_id
1 'polypeptide(L)'
;MRISEIVIKVIDKLVGEEELRRLAELEHGEEEKNDIPIPDRIPREIESPVIGDIYGEDISDTENTDYLILGSYTPMRSPGVITFYIDAITKYTGSLIRKIVKSGYNYSFELVATTTFLVIQDVTLHESFHYYCDYKRSITSAKYDRDKEEALAVAHSYNMLGRHSLVFGYNRSLYNELRWVQRHYRGNFDRVRRNPILIRELREVFKEKHYKAFTLPGYRDWHLYINKNSYETDFYDYIKDLNLDKLLSNGVPVNDIRGELMIIGHRGTKLVVK
;
A
#
# COMPACT_ATOMS: atom_id res chain seq x y z
N MET A 1 11.67 11.37 5.22
CA MET A 1 11.44 10.87 3.85
C MET A 1 9.96 10.93 3.56
N ARG A 2 9.56 11.33 2.36
CA ARG A 2 8.15 11.37 1.92
C ARG A 2 7.78 10.11 1.15
N ILE A 3 6.50 9.79 1.09
CA ILE A 3 5.99 8.68 0.26
C ILE A 3 6.40 8.86 -1.21
N SER A 4 6.29 10.08 -1.75
CA SER A 4 6.75 10.38 -3.11
C SER A 4 8.23 10.06 -3.34
N GLU A 5 9.11 10.30 -2.35
CA GLU A 5 10.53 9.96 -2.47
C GLU A 5 10.74 8.43 -2.57
N ILE A 6 9.93 7.64 -1.85
CA ILE A 6 9.94 6.18 -1.94
C ILE A 6 9.44 5.73 -3.32
N VAL A 7 8.36 6.33 -3.82
CA VAL A 7 7.81 6.04 -5.16
C VAL A 7 8.86 6.29 -6.23
N ILE A 8 9.54 7.42 -6.18
CA ILE A 8 10.62 7.74 -7.12
C ILE A 8 11.74 6.71 -7.06
N LYS A 9 12.21 6.36 -5.85
CA LYS A 9 13.26 5.33 -5.70
C LYS A 9 12.87 3.98 -6.31
N VAL A 10 11.63 3.54 -6.11
CA VAL A 10 11.15 2.27 -6.68
C VAL A 10 11.07 2.37 -8.21
N ILE A 11 10.55 3.48 -8.75
CA ILE A 11 10.46 3.71 -10.20
C ILE A 11 11.86 3.74 -10.82
N ASP A 12 12.81 4.48 -10.23
CA ASP A 12 14.19 4.56 -10.71
C ASP A 12 14.85 3.17 -10.74
N LYS A 13 14.60 2.35 -9.72
CA LYS A 13 15.12 0.98 -9.69
C LYS A 13 14.43 0.06 -10.70
N LEU A 14 13.13 0.26 -10.93
CA LEU A 14 12.31 -0.59 -11.78
C LEU A 14 12.54 -0.33 -13.28
N VAL A 15 12.56 0.95 -13.66
CA VAL A 15 12.63 1.38 -15.06
C VAL A 15 13.66 2.48 -15.29
N GLY A 16 14.24 3.11 -14.26
CA GLY A 16 15.19 4.21 -14.45
C GLY A 16 14.57 5.48 -15.05
N GLU A 17 15.22 6.60 -14.78
CA GLU A 17 14.71 7.92 -15.12
C GLU A 17 14.54 8.15 -16.64
N GLU A 18 15.51 7.72 -17.45
CA GLU A 18 15.51 7.96 -18.90
C GLU A 18 14.35 7.27 -19.61
N GLU A 19 14.10 6.00 -19.29
CA GLU A 19 12.99 5.25 -19.86
C GLU A 19 11.64 5.82 -19.42
N LEU A 20 11.53 6.25 -18.16
CA LEU A 20 10.29 6.83 -17.69
C LEU A 20 10.00 8.17 -18.35
N ARG A 21 11.03 8.99 -18.61
CA ARG A 21 10.91 10.23 -19.41
C ARG A 21 10.52 9.91 -20.86
N ARG A 22 11.13 8.90 -21.48
CA ARG A 22 10.74 8.43 -22.83
C ARG A 22 9.26 8.04 -22.87
N LEU A 23 8.78 7.28 -21.88
CA LEU A 23 7.37 6.91 -21.79
C LEU A 23 6.46 8.12 -21.59
N ALA A 24 6.88 9.11 -20.79
CA ALA A 24 6.13 10.35 -20.60
C ALA A 24 6.04 11.18 -21.90
N GLU A 25 7.12 11.26 -22.68
CA GLU A 25 7.16 11.96 -23.97
C GLU A 25 6.26 11.27 -25.01
N LEU A 26 6.27 9.93 -25.07
CA LEU A 26 5.40 9.16 -25.95
C LEU A 26 3.91 9.36 -25.61
N GLU A 27 3.55 9.61 -24.35
CA GLU A 27 2.17 9.94 -23.98
C GLU A 27 1.72 11.32 -24.50
N HIS A 28 2.66 12.21 -24.81
CA HIS A 28 2.41 13.55 -25.35
C HIS A 28 2.37 13.59 -26.90
N GLY A 29 2.90 12.58 -27.58
CA GLY A 29 2.81 12.45 -29.03
C GLY A 29 1.42 11.99 -29.49
N GLU A 30 0.99 12.43 -30.67
CA GLU A 30 -0.20 11.90 -31.36
C GLU A 30 0.06 10.54 -32.04
N GLU A 31 1.27 10.00 -31.93
CA GLU A 31 1.62 8.72 -32.53
C GLU A 31 0.80 7.59 -31.92
N GLU A 32 0.25 6.75 -32.81
CA GLU A 32 -0.56 5.59 -32.47
C GLU A 32 0.09 4.77 -31.36
N LYS A 33 -0.78 4.23 -30.49
CA LYS A 33 -0.49 3.28 -29.42
C LYS A 33 0.22 2.03 -29.96
N ASN A 34 1.49 2.16 -30.34
CA ASN A 34 2.33 1.04 -30.67
C ASN A 34 2.51 0.20 -29.40
N ASP A 35 2.56 -1.12 -29.55
CA ASP A 35 2.89 -2.04 -28.47
C ASP A 35 4.33 -1.76 -28.02
N ILE A 36 4.49 -0.89 -27.01
CA ILE A 36 5.78 -0.62 -26.41
C ILE A 36 6.21 -1.90 -25.68
N PRO A 37 7.33 -2.53 -26.06
CA PRO A 37 7.79 -3.73 -25.39
C PRO A 37 8.17 -3.43 -23.94
N ILE A 38 7.84 -4.35 -23.03
CA ILE A 38 8.29 -4.27 -21.64
C ILE A 38 9.81 -4.47 -21.59
N PRO A 39 10.58 -3.57 -20.96
CA PRO A 39 12.02 -3.77 -20.78
C PRO A 39 12.36 -5.08 -20.05
N ASP A 40 13.40 -5.77 -20.49
CA ASP A 40 13.83 -7.05 -19.89
C ASP A 40 14.19 -6.95 -18.41
N ARG A 41 14.67 -5.77 -17.98
CA ARG A 41 14.99 -5.48 -16.56
C ARG A 41 13.78 -5.47 -15.64
N ILE A 42 12.54 -5.35 -16.16
CA ILE A 42 11.36 -5.41 -15.29
C ILE A 42 11.28 -6.82 -14.70
N PRO A 43 11.19 -6.96 -13.36
CA PRO A 43 11.11 -8.26 -12.70
C PRO A 43 10.09 -9.21 -13.35
N ARG A 44 10.43 -10.51 -13.40
CA ARG A 44 9.51 -11.55 -13.88
C ARG A 44 8.29 -11.66 -12.97
N GLU A 45 7.25 -12.31 -13.50
CA GLU A 45 6.02 -12.56 -12.75
C GLU A 45 6.30 -13.40 -11.50
N ILE A 46 5.74 -12.96 -10.38
CA ILE A 46 5.76 -13.66 -9.09
C ILE A 46 4.38 -14.32 -8.91
N GLU A 47 4.37 -15.63 -8.69
CA GLU A 47 3.15 -16.42 -8.60
C GLU A 47 2.34 -16.14 -7.33
N SER A 48 2.99 -15.85 -6.18
CA SER A 48 2.30 -15.60 -4.90
C SER A 48 3.11 -14.69 -3.97
N PRO A 49 3.12 -13.37 -4.20
CA PRO A 49 3.78 -12.44 -3.29
C PRO A 49 2.92 -12.26 -2.04
N VAL A 50 3.42 -12.71 -0.89
CA VAL A 50 2.79 -12.46 0.41
C VAL A 50 3.44 -11.26 1.09
N ILE A 51 2.68 -10.18 1.36
CA ILE A 51 3.08 -9.18 2.35
C ILE A 51 3.05 -9.92 3.68
N GLY A 52 4.13 -9.91 4.43
CA GLY A 52 4.17 -10.50 5.76
C GLY A 52 4.88 -9.54 6.69
N ASP A 53 4.41 -9.43 7.92
CA ASP A 53 5.02 -8.56 8.92
C ASP A 53 6.04 -9.36 9.75
N ILE A 54 7.26 -8.84 9.91
CA ILE A 54 8.24 -9.37 10.86
C ILE A 54 8.15 -8.55 12.14
N TYR A 55 7.55 -9.14 13.18
CA TYR A 55 7.69 -8.67 14.55
C TYR A 55 8.90 -9.36 15.20
N GLY A 56 9.99 -8.63 15.43
CA GLY A 56 11.14 -9.10 16.22
C GLY A 56 12.37 -9.55 15.41
N GLU A 57 13.44 -9.93 16.11
CA GLU A 57 14.80 -10.22 15.62
C GLU A 57 14.94 -11.45 14.69
N ASP A 58 13.84 -12.05 14.23
CA ASP A 58 13.84 -13.23 13.35
C ASP A 58 14.07 -12.85 11.87
N ILE A 59 15.16 -12.12 11.61
CA ILE A 59 15.64 -11.84 10.25
C ILE A 59 16.54 -12.97 9.72
N SER A 60 16.89 -13.96 10.57
CA SER A 60 17.98 -14.90 10.29
C SER A 60 17.70 -16.01 9.28
N ASP A 61 16.45 -16.23 8.83
CA ASP A 61 16.13 -17.36 7.92
C ASP A 61 15.27 -16.96 6.70
N THR A 62 15.48 -15.77 6.13
CA THR A 62 14.75 -15.30 4.91
C THR A 62 15.23 -15.93 3.60
N GLU A 63 16.18 -16.88 3.61
CA GLU A 63 16.62 -17.58 2.40
C GLU A 63 15.65 -18.70 1.95
N ASN A 64 14.65 -19.07 2.77
CA ASN A 64 13.86 -20.29 2.54
C ASN A 64 12.34 -20.12 2.60
N THR A 65 11.84 -18.91 2.33
CA THR A 65 10.40 -18.63 2.43
C THR A 65 9.83 -18.11 1.12
N ASP A 66 8.78 -18.78 0.62
CA ASP A 66 8.02 -18.45 -0.61
C ASP A 66 7.28 -17.09 -0.57
N TYR A 67 7.55 -16.24 0.42
CA TYR A 67 6.88 -14.96 0.62
C TYR A 67 7.81 -13.75 0.48
N LEU A 68 7.22 -12.58 0.20
CA LEU A 68 7.94 -11.36 -0.16
C LEU A 68 7.49 -10.18 0.72
N ILE A 69 8.29 -9.87 1.74
CA ILE A 69 7.99 -8.81 2.69
C ILE A 69 8.21 -7.44 2.03
N LEU A 70 7.14 -6.65 1.91
CA LEU A 70 7.17 -5.34 1.25
C LEU A 70 7.41 -4.19 2.22
N GLY A 71 6.93 -4.33 3.45
CA GLY A 71 7.13 -3.37 4.52
C GLY A 71 7.12 -4.06 5.88
N SER A 72 7.42 -3.28 6.92
CA SER A 72 7.22 -3.71 8.30
C SER A 72 7.12 -2.53 9.25
N TYR A 73 6.34 -2.69 10.31
CA TYR A 73 6.24 -1.73 11.40
C TYR A 73 7.05 -2.17 12.62
N THR A 74 7.95 -1.31 13.09
CA THR A 74 8.64 -1.48 14.38
C THR A 74 7.92 -0.66 15.46
N PRO A 75 7.45 -1.31 16.55
CA PRO A 75 6.74 -0.65 17.65
C PRO A 75 7.46 0.54 18.28
N MET A 76 6.67 1.46 18.84
CA MET A 76 7.12 2.73 19.38
C MET A 76 8.07 2.54 20.57
N ARG A 77 9.34 2.93 20.36
CA ARG A 77 10.26 3.39 21.43
C ARG A 77 10.70 4.84 21.20
N SER A 78 9.80 5.64 20.61
CA SER A 78 9.99 7.03 20.15
C SER A 78 11.06 7.23 19.05
N PRO A 79 10.67 7.33 17.75
CA PRO A 79 9.36 7.08 17.14
C PRO A 79 9.17 5.60 16.72
N GLY A 80 7.93 5.20 16.42
CA GLY A 80 7.66 3.97 15.66
C GLY A 80 8.25 4.08 14.25
N VAL A 81 8.65 2.97 13.63
CA VAL A 81 9.38 2.97 12.35
C VAL A 81 8.64 2.14 11.32
N ILE A 82 8.27 2.76 10.20
CA ILE A 82 7.77 2.03 9.02
C ILE A 82 8.95 1.85 8.07
N THR A 83 9.31 0.59 7.81
CA THR A 83 10.37 0.22 6.87
C THR A 83 9.76 -0.22 5.55
N PHE A 84 10.30 0.26 4.44
CA PHE A 84 9.97 -0.16 3.09
C PHE A 84 11.13 -0.95 2.50
N TYR A 85 10.89 -2.18 2.06
CA TYR A 85 11.91 -3.02 1.45
C TYR A 85 11.90 -2.79 -0.07
N ILE A 86 12.75 -1.88 -0.55
CA ILE A 86 12.68 -1.35 -1.92
C ILE A 86 12.86 -2.46 -2.95
N ASP A 87 13.75 -3.42 -2.69
CA ASP A 87 14.01 -4.53 -3.62
C ASP A 87 12.80 -5.44 -3.75
N ALA A 88 12.12 -5.71 -2.64
CA ALA A 88 10.90 -6.49 -2.60
C ALA A 88 9.75 -5.76 -3.28
N ILE A 89 9.58 -4.47 -2.97
CA ILE A 89 8.57 -3.61 -3.62
C ILE A 89 8.82 -3.55 -5.13
N THR A 90 10.04 -3.31 -5.59
CA THR A 90 10.39 -3.28 -7.02
C THR A 90 10.07 -4.62 -7.70
N LYS A 91 10.48 -5.74 -7.10
CA LYS A 91 10.18 -7.09 -7.61
C LYS A 91 8.67 -7.30 -7.75
N TYR A 92 7.91 -6.93 -6.72
CA TYR A 92 6.47 -7.09 -6.71
C TYR A 92 5.76 -6.18 -7.73
N THR A 93 6.10 -4.89 -7.76
CA THR A 93 5.55 -3.92 -8.71
C THR A 93 5.82 -4.34 -10.16
N GLY A 94 7.03 -4.81 -10.47
CA GLY A 94 7.37 -5.31 -11.81
C GLY A 94 6.54 -6.51 -12.24
N SER A 95 6.33 -7.46 -11.32
CA SER A 95 5.43 -8.61 -11.53
C SER A 95 4.01 -8.17 -11.87
N LEU A 96 3.46 -7.17 -11.15
CA LEU A 96 2.12 -6.64 -11.42
C LEU A 96 2.02 -5.97 -12.79
N ILE A 97 3.02 -5.15 -13.15
CA ILE A 97 3.07 -4.50 -14.47
C ILE A 97 3.07 -5.56 -15.58
N ARG A 98 3.89 -6.61 -15.45
CA ARG A 98 3.90 -7.70 -16.44
C ARG A 98 2.55 -8.41 -16.54
N LYS A 99 1.87 -8.68 -15.41
CA LYS A 99 0.53 -9.28 -15.40
C LYS A 99 -0.48 -8.41 -16.17
N ILE A 100 -0.44 -7.10 -15.95
CA ILE A 100 -1.36 -6.14 -16.60
C ILE A 100 -1.04 -6.00 -18.10
N VAL A 101 0.24 -6.00 -18.49
CA VAL A 101 0.58 -5.96 -19.92
C VAL A 101 0.17 -7.26 -20.63
N LYS A 102 0.33 -8.41 -19.97
CA LYS A 102 -0.16 -9.70 -20.50
C LYS A 102 -1.69 -9.76 -20.66
N SER A 103 -2.46 -8.95 -19.92
CA SER A 103 -3.92 -8.85 -20.12
C SER A 103 -4.30 -7.97 -21.33
N GLY A 104 -3.31 -7.41 -22.03
CA GLY A 104 -3.51 -6.60 -23.24
C GLY A 104 -3.48 -5.09 -22.98
N TYR A 105 -3.06 -4.66 -21.79
CA TYR A 105 -2.86 -3.23 -21.51
C TYR A 105 -1.47 -2.77 -21.96
N ASN A 106 -1.38 -1.59 -22.57
CA ASN A 106 -0.09 -1.11 -23.10
C ASN A 106 0.86 -0.73 -21.97
N TYR A 107 2.13 -1.11 -22.11
CA TYR A 107 3.18 -0.62 -21.24
C TYR A 107 3.35 0.90 -21.42
N SER A 108 3.08 1.67 -20.37
CA SER A 108 3.07 3.14 -20.42
C SER A 108 3.59 3.77 -19.12
N PHE A 109 3.87 5.07 -19.16
CA PHE A 109 4.22 5.85 -17.97
C PHE A 109 3.12 5.76 -16.91
N GLU A 110 1.87 5.95 -17.34
CA GLU A 110 0.69 5.83 -16.51
C GLU A 110 0.62 4.48 -15.76
N LEU A 111 0.86 3.36 -16.45
CA LEU A 111 0.86 2.03 -15.84
C LEU A 111 1.95 1.90 -14.77
N VAL A 112 3.19 2.25 -15.12
CA VAL A 112 4.35 2.11 -14.23
C VAL A 112 4.13 2.93 -12.96
N ALA A 113 3.80 4.20 -13.12
CA ALA A 113 3.76 5.11 -11.99
C ALA A 113 2.53 4.87 -11.10
N THR A 114 1.38 4.51 -11.68
CA THR A 114 0.16 4.21 -10.91
C THR A 114 0.29 2.88 -10.18
N THR A 115 0.84 1.84 -10.81
CA THR A 115 1.08 0.55 -10.14
C THR A 115 2.05 0.74 -8.98
N THR A 116 3.17 1.46 -9.19
CA THR A 116 4.16 1.71 -8.14
C THR A 116 3.55 2.47 -6.97
N PHE A 117 2.79 3.52 -7.27
CA PHE A 117 2.12 4.30 -6.24
C PHE A 117 1.14 3.46 -5.43
N LEU A 118 0.33 2.61 -6.08
CA LEU A 118 -0.64 1.76 -5.40
C LEU A 118 0.02 0.74 -4.47
N VAL A 119 1.13 0.10 -4.88
CA VAL A 119 1.88 -0.83 -4.02
C VAL A 119 2.40 -0.10 -2.77
N ILE A 120 3.03 1.06 -2.94
CA ILE A 120 3.57 1.81 -1.80
C ILE A 120 2.44 2.32 -0.89
N GLN A 121 1.32 2.71 -1.49
CA GLN A 121 0.15 3.15 -0.75
C GLN A 121 -0.46 2.01 0.08
N ASP A 122 -0.53 0.81 -0.48
CA ASP A 122 -0.99 -0.38 0.22
C ASP A 122 -0.13 -0.67 1.46
N VAL A 123 1.20 -0.76 1.27
CA VAL A 123 2.17 -0.91 2.36
C VAL A 123 1.99 0.20 3.39
N THR A 124 1.89 1.46 2.95
CA THR A 124 1.72 2.59 3.88
C THR A 124 0.45 2.46 4.72
N LEU A 125 -0.67 2.04 4.13
CA LEU A 125 -1.94 1.87 4.84
C LEU A 125 -1.88 0.72 5.84
N HIS A 126 -1.30 -0.41 5.42
CA HIS A 126 -1.10 -1.59 6.27
C HIS A 126 -0.21 -1.25 7.48
N GLU A 127 0.97 -0.69 7.24
CA GLU A 127 1.91 -0.37 8.33
C GLU A 127 1.43 0.79 9.23
N SER A 128 0.69 1.76 8.67
CA SER A 128 0.09 2.84 9.48
C SER A 128 -0.99 2.32 10.41
N PHE A 129 -1.67 1.22 10.03
CA PHE A 129 -2.65 0.58 10.88
C PHE A 129 -1.97 -0.05 12.11
N HIS A 130 -0.87 -0.77 11.92
CA HIS A 130 -0.06 -1.31 13.03
C HIS A 130 0.45 -0.20 13.96
N TYR A 131 0.96 0.90 13.39
CA TYR A 131 1.33 2.07 14.17
C TYR A 131 0.18 2.61 15.02
N TYR A 132 -1.01 2.71 14.43
CA TYR A 132 -2.18 3.22 15.15
C TYR A 132 -2.64 2.29 16.27
N CYS A 133 -2.64 0.98 16.02
CA CYS A 133 -2.89 -0.04 17.03
C CYS A 133 -1.89 0.07 18.20
N ASP A 134 -0.61 0.23 17.89
CA ASP A 134 0.45 0.40 18.90
C ASP A 134 0.28 1.69 19.71
N TYR A 135 -0.01 2.81 19.03
CA TYR A 135 -0.37 4.07 19.68
C TYR A 135 -1.56 3.90 20.64
N LYS A 136 -2.65 3.27 20.19
CA LYS A 136 -3.83 3.03 21.03
C LYS A 136 -3.51 2.12 22.20
N ARG A 137 -2.78 1.03 21.99
CA ARG A 137 -2.33 0.14 23.08
C ARG A 137 -1.50 0.88 24.13
N SER A 138 -0.66 1.83 23.72
CA SER A 138 0.15 2.62 24.64
C SER A 138 -0.69 3.45 25.62
N ILE A 139 -1.95 3.76 25.27
CA ILE A 139 -2.88 4.53 26.11
C ILE A 139 -4.00 3.68 26.74
N THR A 140 -4.32 2.51 26.19
CA THR A 140 -5.44 1.64 26.65
C THR A 140 -5.00 0.35 27.32
N SER A 141 -3.71 -0.01 27.27
CA SER A 141 -3.22 -1.33 27.71
C SER A 141 -3.95 -2.50 27.03
N ALA A 142 -4.58 -2.29 25.86
CA ALA A 142 -5.25 -3.34 25.12
C ALA A 142 -4.27 -4.46 24.75
N LYS A 143 -4.76 -5.71 24.74
CA LYS A 143 -3.94 -6.87 24.46
C LYS A 143 -3.57 -6.91 22.97
N TYR A 144 -2.33 -7.27 22.68
CA TYR A 144 -1.87 -7.54 21.33
C TYR A 144 -2.29 -8.95 20.90
N ASP A 145 -3.00 -9.03 19.79
CA ASP A 145 -3.33 -10.28 19.09
C ASP A 145 -2.84 -10.12 17.64
N ARG A 146 -1.70 -10.77 17.34
CA ARG A 146 -1.02 -10.64 16.04
C ARG A 146 -1.96 -10.98 14.89
N ASP A 147 -2.56 -12.16 14.91
CA ASP A 147 -3.35 -12.66 13.78
C ASP A 147 -4.58 -11.78 13.54
N LYS A 148 -5.24 -11.34 14.62
CA LYS A 148 -6.39 -10.44 14.50
C LYS A 148 -5.98 -9.05 13.97
N GLU A 149 -4.84 -8.53 14.42
CA GLU A 149 -4.34 -7.24 13.95
C GLU A 149 -3.94 -7.26 12.48
N GLU A 150 -3.20 -8.28 12.04
CA GLU A 150 -2.87 -8.48 10.63
C GLU A 150 -4.14 -8.55 9.77
N ALA A 151 -5.14 -9.34 10.20
CA ALA A 151 -6.40 -9.46 9.48
C ALA A 151 -7.11 -8.11 9.31
N LEU A 152 -7.11 -7.29 10.37
CA LEU A 152 -7.70 -5.96 10.36
C LEU A 152 -6.86 -4.97 9.53
N ALA A 153 -5.52 -5.07 9.54
CA ALA A 153 -4.61 -4.25 8.75
C ALA A 153 -4.82 -4.49 7.25
N VAL A 154 -4.92 -5.76 6.84
CA VAL A 154 -5.24 -6.16 5.46
C VAL A 154 -6.63 -5.69 5.06
N ALA A 155 -7.63 -5.86 5.93
CA ALA A 155 -8.97 -5.37 5.66
C ALA A 155 -9.01 -3.83 5.56
N HIS A 156 -8.20 -3.13 6.37
CA HIS A 156 -8.05 -1.68 6.31
C HIS A 156 -7.48 -1.26 4.96
N SER A 157 -6.32 -1.79 4.55
CA SER A 157 -5.68 -1.43 3.28
C SER A 157 -6.58 -1.76 2.09
N TYR A 158 -7.23 -2.93 2.09
CA TYR A 158 -8.20 -3.33 1.07
C TYR A 158 -9.39 -2.37 0.98
N ASN A 159 -10.01 -2.04 2.11
CA ASN A 159 -11.18 -1.13 2.13
C ASN A 159 -10.79 0.27 1.65
N MET A 160 -9.61 0.75 2.05
CA MET A 160 -9.10 2.05 1.65
C MET A 160 -8.74 2.07 0.15
N LEU A 161 -8.08 1.06 -0.40
CA LEU A 161 -7.82 1.01 -1.84
C LEU A 161 -9.07 0.74 -2.68
N GLY A 162 -10.04 0.01 -2.13
CA GLY A 162 -11.29 -0.37 -2.82
C GLY A 162 -12.35 0.74 -2.85
N ARG A 163 -12.49 1.51 -1.77
CA ARG A 163 -13.48 2.60 -1.65
C ARG A 163 -13.00 3.91 -2.24
N HIS A 164 -11.68 4.13 -2.26
CA HIS A 164 -11.12 5.24 -2.98
C HIS A 164 -11.23 4.92 -4.47
N SER A 165 -11.99 5.72 -5.23
CA SER A 165 -11.77 5.79 -6.67
C SER A 165 -10.26 5.97 -6.82
N LEU A 166 -9.59 4.99 -7.43
CA LEU A 166 -8.23 4.52 -7.14
C LEU A 166 -7.11 5.58 -7.13
N VAL A 167 -7.42 6.85 -7.32
CA VAL A 167 -6.43 7.91 -7.37
C VAL A 167 -6.90 9.32 -6.85
N PHE A 168 -8.19 9.70 -6.68
CA PHE A 168 -8.49 11.17 -6.60
C PHE A 168 -9.61 11.71 -5.69
N GLY A 169 -10.36 10.89 -4.94
CA GLY A 169 -11.59 11.38 -4.27
C GLY A 169 -11.40 12.16 -2.96
N TYR A 170 -10.61 11.63 -2.02
CA TYR A 170 -10.72 12.07 -0.62
C TYR A 170 -9.39 12.32 0.10
N ASN A 171 -8.25 11.85 -0.40
CA ASN A 171 -6.96 12.11 0.25
C ASN A 171 -6.13 13.10 -0.57
N ARG A 172 -6.40 14.39 -0.35
CA ARG A 172 -5.69 15.52 -0.99
C ARG A 172 -4.18 15.43 -0.78
N SER A 173 -3.73 14.87 0.35
CA SER A 173 -2.31 14.66 0.65
C SER A 173 -1.69 13.66 -0.33
N LEU A 174 -2.35 12.52 -0.54
CA LEU A 174 -1.86 11.48 -1.46
C LEU A 174 -1.87 11.92 -2.92
N TYR A 175 -2.89 12.67 -3.34
CA TYR A 175 -2.89 13.29 -4.67
C TYR A 175 -1.71 14.24 -4.88
N ASN A 176 -1.31 14.96 -3.82
CA ASN A 176 -0.15 15.84 -3.89
C ASN A 176 1.17 15.04 -4.01
N GLU A 177 1.27 13.85 -3.41
CA GLU A 177 2.43 12.96 -3.58
C GLU A 177 2.55 12.49 -5.04
N LEU A 178 1.44 12.07 -5.66
CA LEU A 178 1.41 11.71 -7.09
C LEU A 178 1.76 12.89 -7.99
N ARG A 179 1.25 14.10 -7.69
CA ARG A 179 1.63 15.31 -8.43
C ARG A 179 3.11 15.66 -8.27
N TRP A 180 3.76 15.25 -7.20
CA TRP A 180 5.19 15.43 -7.06
C TRP A 180 5.97 14.49 -8.00
N VAL A 181 5.59 13.20 -8.05
CA VAL A 181 6.11 12.23 -9.02
C VAL A 181 5.89 12.73 -10.45
N GLN A 182 4.71 13.29 -10.74
CA GLN A 182 4.40 13.92 -12.02
C GLN A 182 5.41 14.98 -12.42
N ARG A 183 5.65 15.96 -11.52
CA ARG A 183 6.56 17.06 -11.80
C ARG A 183 7.99 16.58 -11.97
N HIS A 184 8.39 15.56 -11.20
CA HIS A 184 9.73 15.00 -11.28
C HIS A 184 10.03 14.45 -12.68
N TYR A 185 9.10 13.69 -13.25
CA TYR A 185 9.28 13.03 -14.55
C TYR A 185 8.66 13.76 -15.74
N ARG A 186 8.07 14.95 -15.52
CA ARG A 186 7.34 15.74 -16.53
C ARG A 186 6.18 14.99 -17.21
N GLY A 187 5.60 14.00 -16.53
CA GLY A 187 4.46 13.23 -17.05
C GLY A 187 3.11 13.94 -16.93
N ASN A 188 2.06 13.34 -17.50
CA ASN A 188 0.69 13.86 -17.40
C ASN A 188 -0.29 12.86 -16.75
N PHE A 189 -0.47 12.98 -15.43
CA PHE A 189 -1.40 12.11 -14.69
C PHE A 189 -2.89 12.45 -14.85
N ASP A 190 -3.25 13.54 -15.52
CA ASP A 190 -4.66 13.87 -15.73
C ASP A 190 -5.37 12.83 -16.63
N ARG A 191 -4.59 12.07 -17.42
CA ARG A 191 -5.08 10.91 -18.18
C ARG A 191 -5.32 9.69 -17.29
N VAL A 192 -4.47 9.45 -16.28
CA VAL A 192 -4.66 8.37 -15.29
C VAL A 192 -5.99 8.47 -14.56
N ARG A 193 -6.39 9.70 -14.25
CA ARG A 193 -7.70 9.98 -13.66
C ARG A 193 -8.89 9.51 -14.50
N ARG A 194 -8.68 9.34 -15.80
CA ARG A 194 -9.73 9.10 -16.79
C ARG A 194 -9.56 7.78 -17.53
N ASN A 195 -8.68 6.88 -17.07
CA ASN A 195 -8.46 5.59 -17.69
C ASN A 195 -9.19 4.46 -16.93
N PRO A 196 -10.50 4.25 -17.18
CA PRO A 196 -11.27 3.24 -16.45
C PRO A 196 -10.76 1.83 -16.71
N ILE A 197 -10.09 1.59 -17.84
CA ILE A 197 -9.53 0.28 -18.19
C ILE A 197 -8.37 -0.02 -17.26
N LEU A 198 -7.36 0.86 -17.16
CA LEU A 198 -6.24 0.64 -16.25
C LEU A 198 -6.70 0.47 -14.80
N ILE A 199 -7.64 1.32 -14.36
CA ILE A 199 -8.19 1.24 -13.01
C ILE A 199 -8.87 -0.12 -12.77
N ARG A 200 -9.60 -0.64 -13.76
CA ARG A 200 -10.22 -1.97 -13.69
C ARG A 200 -9.16 -3.07 -13.62
N GLU A 201 -8.18 -3.08 -14.52
CA GLU A 201 -7.11 -4.08 -14.56
C GLU A 201 -6.31 -4.09 -13.24
N LEU A 202 -5.91 -2.90 -12.76
CA LEU A 202 -5.26 -2.76 -11.45
C LEU A 202 -6.14 -3.29 -10.34
N ARG A 203 -7.43 -2.91 -10.33
CA ARG A 203 -8.37 -3.40 -9.31
C ARG A 203 -8.50 -4.92 -9.35
N GLU A 204 -8.60 -5.53 -10.52
CA GLU A 204 -8.70 -6.98 -10.66
C GLU A 204 -7.43 -7.67 -10.18
N VAL A 205 -6.26 -7.22 -10.63
CA VAL A 205 -4.98 -7.80 -10.22
C VAL A 205 -4.73 -7.62 -8.72
N PHE A 206 -4.98 -6.44 -8.15
CA PHE A 206 -4.85 -6.22 -6.71
C PHE A 206 -5.92 -7.00 -5.93
N LYS A 207 -7.21 -6.94 -6.27
CA LYS A 207 -8.24 -7.65 -5.49
C LYS A 207 -8.15 -9.16 -5.58
N GLU A 208 -7.80 -9.71 -6.74
CA GLU A 208 -7.85 -11.15 -6.96
C GLU A 208 -6.52 -11.85 -6.69
N LYS A 209 -5.38 -11.21 -6.97
CA LYS A 209 -4.08 -11.88 -6.87
C LYS A 209 -3.23 -11.40 -5.70
N HIS A 210 -3.41 -10.16 -5.26
CA HIS A 210 -2.73 -9.67 -4.06
C HIS A 210 -3.40 -10.24 -2.82
N TYR A 211 -4.69 -9.93 -2.59
CA TYR A 211 -5.37 -10.30 -1.33
C TYR A 211 -5.82 -11.75 -1.20
N LYS A 212 -5.98 -12.51 -2.30
CA LYS A 212 -6.36 -13.94 -2.25
C LYS A 212 -5.16 -14.89 -2.15
N ALA A 213 -3.94 -14.43 -2.45
CA ALA A 213 -2.74 -15.27 -2.44
C ALA A 213 -2.16 -15.45 -1.02
N PHE A 214 -2.68 -14.73 -0.04
CA PHE A 214 -2.15 -14.74 1.31
C PHE A 214 -2.70 -15.93 2.13
N THR A 215 -1.82 -16.84 2.50
CA THR A 215 -2.15 -18.06 3.29
C THR A 215 -1.68 -17.98 4.73
N LEU A 216 -0.96 -16.92 5.12
CA LEU A 216 -0.45 -16.75 6.48
C LEU A 216 -1.61 -16.57 7.48
N PRO A 217 -1.44 -17.00 8.74
CA PRO A 217 -2.33 -16.62 9.84
C PRO A 217 -2.55 -15.09 9.89
N GLY A 218 -3.78 -14.66 10.15
CA GLY A 218 -4.23 -13.26 10.01
C GLY A 218 -4.63 -12.86 8.59
N TYR A 219 -3.77 -13.14 7.61
CA TYR A 219 -4.08 -12.93 6.20
C TYR A 219 -5.15 -13.86 5.62
N ARG A 220 -5.43 -15.01 6.25
CA ARG A 220 -6.56 -15.85 5.86
C ARG A 220 -7.90 -15.20 6.20
N ASP A 221 -7.95 -14.51 7.34
CA ASP A 221 -9.19 -14.15 8.02
C ASP A 221 -9.63 -12.69 7.75
N TRP A 222 -8.82 -11.90 7.02
CA TRP A 222 -9.13 -10.50 6.65
C TRP A 222 -10.52 -10.30 6.04
N HIS A 223 -10.97 -11.26 5.22
CA HIS A 223 -12.28 -11.22 4.55
C HIS A 223 -13.46 -11.25 5.54
N LEU A 224 -13.24 -11.63 6.80
CA LEU A 224 -14.25 -11.54 7.85
C LEU A 224 -14.54 -10.09 8.27
N TYR A 225 -13.63 -9.16 7.96
CA TYR A 225 -13.66 -7.75 8.39
C TYR A 225 -13.96 -6.76 7.25
N ILE A 226 -14.13 -7.22 6.00
CA ILE A 226 -14.43 -6.33 4.86
C ILE A 226 -15.89 -5.88 4.84
N ASN A 227 -16.15 -4.67 4.35
CA ASN A 227 -17.49 -4.11 4.04
C ASN A 227 -18.53 -4.08 5.17
N LYS A 228 -18.21 -4.53 6.38
CA LYS A 228 -19.10 -4.42 7.52
C LYS A 228 -18.93 -3.05 8.19
N ASN A 229 -20.01 -2.47 8.73
CA ASN A 229 -19.89 -1.47 9.80
C ASN A 229 -19.04 -2.01 10.97
N SER A 230 -18.94 -3.34 11.07
CA SER A 230 -18.08 -4.03 11.99
C SER A 230 -16.60 -3.76 11.78
N TYR A 231 -16.08 -3.20 10.68
CA TYR A 231 -14.66 -2.79 10.73
C TYR A 231 -14.44 -1.72 11.81
N GLU A 232 -15.35 -0.74 11.91
CA GLU A 232 -15.30 0.27 12.97
C GLU A 232 -15.59 -0.35 14.35
N THR A 233 -16.47 -1.36 14.40
CA THR A 233 -16.85 -2.04 15.66
C THR A 233 -15.85 -3.11 16.12
N ASP A 234 -15.46 -4.06 15.27
CA ASP A 234 -14.48 -5.13 15.50
C ASP A 234 -13.09 -4.57 15.81
N PHE A 235 -12.71 -3.46 15.18
CA PHE A 235 -11.50 -2.76 15.57
C PHE A 235 -11.67 -2.11 16.94
N TYR A 236 -12.76 -1.37 17.17
CA TYR A 236 -13.02 -0.78 18.48
C TYR A 236 -12.95 -1.86 19.56
N ASP A 237 -13.63 -2.99 19.34
CA ASP A 237 -13.61 -4.17 20.20
C ASP A 237 -12.23 -4.81 20.32
N TYR A 238 -11.38 -4.73 19.29
CA TYR A 238 -10.00 -5.20 19.35
C TYR A 238 -9.14 -4.33 20.28
N ILE A 239 -9.23 -3.00 20.15
CA ILE A 239 -8.44 -2.07 20.98
C ILE A 239 -9.13 -1.69 22.30
N LYS A 240 -10.34 -2.22 22.54
CA LYS A 240 -11.23 -1.86 23.64
C LYS A 240 -10.60 -2.12 25.00
N ASP A 241 -10.68 -1.12 25.86
CA ASP A 241 -10.45 -1.27 27.29
C ASP A 241 -11.48 -0.43 28.08
N LEU A 242 -11.42 -0.52 29.41
CA LEU A 242 -12.30 0.26 30.30
C LEU A 242 -12.11 1.79 30.10
N ASN A 243 -10.93 2.24 29.69
CA ASN A 243 -10.68 3.66 29.46
C ASN A 243 -11.32 4.16 28.16
N LEU A 244 -11.29 3.39 27.07
CA LEU A 244 -11.97 3.74 25.83
C LEU A 244 -13.48 3.80 26.01
N ASP A 245 -14.07 2.85 26.74
CA ASP A 245 -15.50 2.90 27.05
C ASP A 245 -15.87 4.15 27.84
N LYS A 246 -15.02 4.53 28.81
CA LYS A 246 -15.20 5.75 29.58
C LYS A 246 -15.05 7.00 28.70
N LEU A 247 -14.07 7.04 27.80
CA LEU A 247 -13.87 8.16 26.87
C LEU A 247 -15.08 8.28 25.92
N LEU A 248 -15.53 7.16 25.36
CA LEU A 248 -16.69 7.11 24.48
C LEU A 248 -17.98 7.53 25.22
N SER A 249 -18.19 7.04 26.45
CA SER A 249 -19.36 7.43 27.27
C SER A 249 -19.36 8.90 27.67
N ASN A 250 -18.18 9.54 27.70
CA ASN A 250 -18.02 10.99 27.93
C ASN A 250 -18.06 11.82 26.64
N GLY A 251 -18.45 11.23 25.51
CA GLY A 251 -18.60 11.92 24.23
C GLY A 251 -17.28 12.16 23.48
N VAL A 252 -16.17 11.54 23.90
CA VAL A 252 -14.91 11.58 23.15
C VAL A 252 -14.99 10.52 22.04
N PRO A 253 -14.91 10.90 20.75
CA PRO A 253 -15.12 9.98 19.63
C PRO A 253 -13.89 9.10 19.37
N VAL A 254 -13.59 8.19 20.30
CA VAL A 254 -12.43 7.28 20.22
C VAL A 254 -12.65 6.07 19.30
N ASN A 255 -13.84 5.95 18.72
CA ASN A 255 -14.24 4.92 17.77
C ASN A 255 -14.20 5.40 16.30
N ASP A 256 -13.89 6.68 16.03
CA ASP A 256 -13.69 7.18 14.65
C ASP A 256 -12.28 6.82 14.13
N ILE A 257 -12.04 5.52 14.04
CA ILE A 257 -10.77 4.93 13.63
C ILE A 257 -10.40 5.39 12.24
N ARG A 258 -11.41 5.54 11.37
CA ARG A 258 -11.20 6.01 10.01
C ARG A 258 -10.74 7.46 9.98
N GLY A 259 -11.41 8.35 10.72
CA GLY A 259 -11.01 9.74 10.84
C GLY A 259 -9.61 9.87 11.44
N GLU A 260 -9.36 9.16 12.53
CA GLU A 260 -8.07 9.16 13.20
C GLU A 260 -6.94 8.61 12.31
N LEU A 261 -7.12 7.47 11.63
CA LEU A 261 -6.14 6.93 10.68
C LEU A 261 -5.90 7.83 9.47
N MET A 262 -6.91 8.58 9.01
CA MET A 262 -6.70 9.56 7.93
C MET A 262 -5.96 10.82 8.40
N ILE A 263 -6.15 11.23 9.66
CA ILE A 263 -5.52 12.42 10.24
C ILE A 263 -4.08 12.12 10.67
N ILE A 264 -3.91 11.02 11.40
CA ILE A 264 -2.64 10.52 11.93
C ILE A 264 -1.87 9.89 10.78
N GLY A 265 -2.43 8.90 10.08
CA GLY A 265 -1.73 8.13 9.04
C GLY A 265 -0.38 7.65 9.55
N HIS A 266 0.68 7.98 8.82
CA HIS A 266 2.07 7.75 9.22
C HIS A 266 2.70 8.95 9.95
N ARG A 267 1.97 10.03 10.22
CA ARG A 267 2.47 11.24 10.88
C ARG A 267 2.78 10.91 12.35
N GLY A 268 4.07 10.83 12.66
CA GLY A 268 4.58 10.35 13.95
C GLY A 268 5.48 9.12 13.83
N THR A 269 5.47 8.45 12.68
CA THR A 269 6.42 7.39 12.36
C THR A 269 7.63 7.93 11.61
N LYS A 270 8.77 7.24 11.76
CA LYS A 270 9.94 7.42 10.89
C LYS A 270 9.82 6.47 9.71
N LEU A 271 9.81 7.02 8.50
CA LEU A 271 9.88 6.21 7.27
C LEU A 271 11.34 5.89 6.94
N VAL A 272 11.65 4.62 6.72
CA VAL A 272 12.98 4.11 6.37
C VAL A 272 12.88 3.26 5.11
N VAL A 273 13.90 3.31 4.24
CA VAL A 273 14.07 2.34 3.15
C VAL A 273 15.18 1.36 3.51
N LYS A 274 14.98 0.09 3.15
CA LYS A 274 16.01 -0.94 3.10
C LYS A 274 16.10 -1.52 1.69
#